data_AF-A0A1I5D3D7-F1
#
_entry.id   AF-A0A1I5D3D7-F1
#
_cell.length_a   1.000
_cell.length_b   1.000
_cell.length_c   1.000
_cell.angle_alpha   90.00
_cell.angle_beta   90.00
_cell.angle_gamma   90.00
#
_symmetry.space_group_name_H-M   'P 1'
#
loop_
_entity.id
_entity.type
_entity.pdbx_description
1 polymer ?
#
loop_
_entity_poly.entity_id
_entity_poly.type
_entity_poly.pdbx_seq_one_letter_code
_entity_poly.pdbx_strand_id
1 'polypeptide(L)'
;MGADKGMAKKTAACLATALLAACSSTPRQSAPVVVSTGSKPATSPAISGQPSPYSCSYNPPAGARGNFYKDDGPLELPGTLEFVPEPLPRTEPLHRWANNPYTVLGQKFIPLKTPGEWTERGIGSWYGRKFHGQKTSSGETYDMFGMTAAHPTLPIPSYARVTHLKNGRSVVVRINDRGPFLKGRIIDLSFLAACRLGYAGNGSAELEVVSLLPGEKTPASAAISSSAPSTAITAPAEPVLQAAVPARPGSVFLQLGAFSSRSNAESFHAHLARELDEAQANRLAIQEAGTIYRVRLGPFPDRATALAMAEKLTGQKNLPAVIAR
;
A
#
# COMPACT_ATOMS: atom_id res chain seq x y z
N MET A 1 29.79 -64.89 0.44
CA MET A 1 30.90 -65.46 -0.36
C MET A 1 30.33 -66.14 -1.60
N GLY A 2 30.91 -65.85 -2.79
CA GLY A 2 30.75 -66.57 -4.07
C GLY A 2 29.45 -66.30 -4.82
N ALA A 3 29.33 -65.50 -5.90
CA ALA A 3 30.09 -65.43 -7.16
C ALA A 3 30.06 -66.78 -7.91
N ASP A 4 29.83 -66.94 -9.22
CA ASP A 4 29.65 -66.08 -10.40
C ASP A 4 29.56 -67.04 -11.63
N LYS A 5 29.18 -66.50 -12.80
CA LYS A 5 29.37 -67.01 -14.19
C LYS A 5 28.35 -68.02 -14.72
N GLY A 6 27.78 -67.88 -15.92
CA GLY A 6 28.02 -66.95 -17.03
C GLY A 6 27.83 -67.67 -18.37
N MET A 7 27.22 -67.02 -19.38
CA MET A 7 27.44 -67.12 -20.85
C MET A 7 26.29 -66.36 -21.56
N ALA A 8 26.46 -65.17 -22.15
CA ALA A 8 27.03 -64.88 -23.49
C ALA A 8 26.37 -65.69 -24.62
N LYS A 9 25.94 -65.20 -25.78
CA LYS A 9 26.02 -63.92 -26.55
C LYS A 9 25.08 -64.15 -27.76
N LYS A 10 24.50 -63.09 -28.35
CA LYS A 10 24.56 -62.83 -29.81
C LYS A 10 23.93 -61.48 -30.14
N THR A 11 24.81 -60.64 -30.68
CA THR A 11 24.65 -59.33 -31.28
C THR A 11 23.96 -59.41 -32.65
N ALA A 12 23.13 -58.43 -32.98
CA ALA A 12 22.94 -57.97 -34.36
C ALA A 12 22.66 -56.47 -34.36
N ALA A 13 23.55 -55.73 -35.01
CA ALA A 13 23.49 -54.29 -35.24
C ALA A 13 22.91 -54.02 -36.64
N CYS A 14 22.12 -52.95 -36.78
CA CYS A 14 21.91 -52.17 -38.01
C CYS A 14 21.46 -50.77 -37.56
N LEU A 15 22.38 -49.81 -37.49
CA LEU A 15 22.76 -48.83 -38.51
C LEU A 15 21.74 -47.69 -38.71
N ALA A 16 22.28 -46.49 -38.52
CA ALA A 16 21.67 -45.17 -38.49
C ALA A 16 20.87 -44.73 -39.72
N THR A 17 19.87 -43.88 -39.49
CA THR A 17 19.66 -42.67 -40.29
C THR A 17 19.16 -41.54 -39.39
N ALA A 18 19.95 -40.47 -39.32
CA ALA A 18 19.58 -39.18 -38.75
C ALA A 18 18.61 -38.45 -39.70
N LEU A 19 17.51 -37.93 -39.16
CA LEU A 19 16.69 -36.92 -39.82
C LEU A 19 16.48 -35.75 -38.85
N LEU A 20 17.19 -34.66 -39.16
CA LEU A 20 16.92 -33.31 -38.69
C LEU A 20 15.56 -32.85 -39.26
N ALA A 21 14.66 -32.40 -38.39
CA ALA A 21 13.54 -31.52 -38.74
C ALA A 21 13.29 -30.63 -37.51
N ALA A 22 13.97 -29.49 -37.43
CA ALA A 22 13.48 -28.19 -37.88
C ALA A 22 12.34 -27.65 -36.97
N CYS A 23 12.76 -26.82 -36.02
CA CYS A 23 11.93 -25.85 -35.33
C CYS A 23 11.19 -24.98 -36.36
N SER A 24 9.86 -25.01 -36.35
CA SER A 24 9.04 -23.98 -37.01
C SER A 24 8.16 -23.30 -35.98
N SER A 25 8.70 -22.23 -35.42
CA SER A 25 7.95 -21.17 -34.75
C SER A 25 6.97 -20.58 -35.75
N THR A 26 5.68 -20.84 -35.57
CA THR A 26 4.63 -20.20 -36.38
C THR A 26 4.39 -18.79 -35.82
N PRO A 27 4.57 -17.71 -36.60
CA PRO A 27 4.14 -16.39 -36.19
C PRO A 27 2.61 -16.34 -36.21
N ARG A 28 2.00 -16.04 -35.06
CA ARG A 28 0.56 -15.77 -34.97
C ARG A 28 0.28 -14.48 -35.74
N GLN A 29 -0.33 -14.64 -36.91
CA GLN A 29 -0.77 -13.55 -37.78
C GLN A 29 -1.71 -12.63 -37.00
N SER A 30 -1.35 -11.35 -36.92
CA SER A 30 -2.15 -10.28 -36.34
C SER A 30 -3.41 -10.09 -37.19
N ALA A 31 -4.55 -10.55 -36.70
CA ALA A 31 -5.84 -10.18 -37.27
C ALA A 31 -6.11 -8.69 -37.00
N PRO A 32 -6.66 -7.94 -37.96
CA PRO A 32 -6.96 -6.53 -37.78
C PRO A 32 -8.01 -6.36 -36.67
N VAL A 33 -7.76 -5.39 -35.79
CA VAL A 33 -8.70 -4.92 -34.77
C VAL A 33 -9.91 -4.33 -35.50
N VAL A 34 -10.95 -5.14 -35.67
CA VAL A 34 -12.28 -4.62 -35.95
C VAL A 34 -12.77 -3.96 -34.66
N VAL A 35 -12.81 -2.64 -34.69
CA VAL A 35 -13.44 -1.80 -33.68
C VAL A 35 -14.92 -2.15 -33.66
N SER A 36 -15.30 -3.11 -32.83
CA SER A 36 -16.71 -3.37 -32.51
C SER A 36 -17.12 -2.38 -31.43
N THR A 37 -17.59 -1.21 -31.86
CA THR A 37 -18.42 -0.33 -31.05
C THR A 37 -19.68 -1.07 -30.64
N GLY A 38 -19.85 -1.31 -29.34
CA GLY A 38 -21.12 -1.77 -28.77
C GLY A 38 -21.01 -3.06 -27.96
N SER A 39 -20.42 -2.97 -26.77
CA SER A 39 -20.65 -3.95 -25.71
C SER A 39 -21.16 -3.23 -24.48
N LYS A 40 -22.48 -3.35 -24.32
CA LYS A 40 -23.30 -3.13 -23.12
C LYS A 40 -22.49 -3.33 -21.82
N PRO A 41 -22.48 -2.38 -20.87
CA PRO A 41 -21.72 -2.54 -19.63
C PRO A 41 -22.20 -3.76 -18.86
N ALA A 42 -21.27 -4.66 -18.55
CA ALA A 42 -21.50 -5.77 -17.64
C ALA A 42 -21.90 -5.20 -16.28
N THR A 43 -23.11 -5.56 -15.85
CA THR A 43 -23.76 -5.03 -14.67
C THR A 43 -23.01 -5.48 -13.41
N SER A 44 -22.17 -4.60 -12.85
CA SER A 44 -21.79 -4.67 -11.44
C SER A 44 -23.07 -4.56 -10.59
N PRO A 45 -23.32 -5.46 -9.62
CA PRO A 45 -24.56 -5.43 -8.87
C PRO A 45 -24.64 -4.20 -7.94
N ALA A 46 -25.62 -3.34 -8.24
CA ALA A 46 -26.30 -2.37 -7.38
C ALA A 46 -25.43 -1.34 -6.63
N ILE A 47 -25.13 -0.28 -7.37
CA ILE A 47 -24.69 1.03 -6.95
C ILE A 47 -25.86 1.73 -6.22
N SER A 48 -26.02 1.49 -4.91
CA SER A 48 -26.81 2.39 -4.05
C SER A 48 -25.88 2.86 -2.94
N GLY A 49 -25.58 4.15 -2.93
CA GLY A 49 -24.71 4.77 -1.94
C GLY A 49 -24.49 6.24 -2.23
N GLN A 50 -24.06 6.99 -1.23
CA GLN A 50 -23.76 8.41 -1.38
C GLN A 50 -22.42 8.57 -2.13
N PRO A 51 -22.27 9.59 -2.99
CA PRO A 51 -20.96 9.96 -3.52
C PRO A 51 -20.00 10.24 -2.35
N SER A 52 -18.75 9.82 -2.47
CA SER A 52 -17.76 10.09 -1.43
C SER A 52 -17.55 11.59 -1.28
N PRO A 53 -17.42 12.12 -0.05
CA PRO A 53 -17.11 13.54 0.14
C PRO A 53 -15.68 13.90 -0.27
N TYR A 54 -14.85 12.90 -0.64
CA TYR A 54 -13.45 13.10 -0.99
C TYR A 54 -13.24 12.95 -2.50
N SER A 55 -12.66 13.97 -3.11
CA SER A 55 -12.17 13.90 -4.50
C SER A 55 -10.87 13.10 -4.57
N CYS A 56 -10.64 12.43 -5.70
CA CYS A 56 -9.37 11.79 -6.00
C CYS A 56 -8.43 12.78 -6.70
N SER A 57 -7.30 13.12 -6.07
CA SER A 57 -6.19 13.79 -6.72
C SER A 57 -4.97 12.87 -6.71
N TYR A 58 -4.47 12.53 -7.89
CA TYR A 58 -3.31 11.66 -8.05
C TYR A 58 -2.47 12.16 -9.22
N ASN A 59 -1.20 12.44 -8.93
CA ASN A 59 -0.21 12.71 -9.95
C ASN A 59 0.68 11.47 -10.08
N PRO A 60 0.70 10.81 -11.25
CA PRO A 60 1.59 9.66 -11.46
C PRO A 60 3.05 10.13 -11.32
N PRO A 61 3.91 9.38 -10.60
CA PRO A 61 5.32 9.73 -10.51
C PRO A 61 5.97 9.67 -11.89
N ALA A 62 6.64 10.77 -12.30
CA ALA A 62 7.34 10.82 -13.57
C ALA A 62 8.60 9.94 -13.52
N GLY A 63 8.57 8.80 -14.20
CA GLY A 63 9.78 8.05 -14.59
C GLY A 63 10.50 7.24 -13.50
N ALA A 64 9.93 7.07 -12.31
CA ALA A 64 10.60 6.35 -11.22
C ALA A 64 10.24 4.87 -11.20
N ARG A 65 10.87 4.03 -12.05
CA ARG A 65 10.75 2.55 -11.94
C ARG A 65 11.22 2.07 -10.56
N GLY A 66 10.31 1.88 -9.61
CA GLY A 66 10.68 1.53 -8.23
C GLY A 66 9.53 1.37 -7.23
N ASN A 67 9.54 0.21 -6.56
CA ASN A 67 8.57 -0.37 -5.61
C ASN A 67 7.21 -0.69 -6.22
N PHE A 68 6.78 -1.95 -6.07
CA PHE A 68 5.65 -2.69 -6.70
C PHE A 68 4.28 -1.97 -6.82
N TYR A 69 4.13 -0.77 -6.26
CA TYR A 69 2.91 0.03 -6.22
C TYR A 69 3.06 1.48 -6.71
N LYS A 70 4.26 2.09 -6.67
CA LYS A 70 4.43 3.51 -7.05
C LYS A 70 4.17 3.74 -8.54
N ASP A 71 4.50 2.75 -9.38
CA ASP A 71 4.29 2.77 -10.83
C ASP A 71 3.03 2.03 -11.30
N ASP A 72 2.28 1.43 -10.37
CA ASP A 72 1.15 0.55 -10.69
C ASP A 72 -0.19 1.31 -10.67
N GLY A 73 -0.15 2.65 -10.58
CA GLY A 73 -1.34 3.52 -10.61
C GLY A 73 -1.93 3.61 -12.02
N PRO A 74 -3.04 4.33 -12.24
CA PRO A 74 -3.51 4.64 -13.59
C PRO A 74 -2.59 5.67 -14.27
N LEU A 75 -2.44 5.61 -15.61
CA LEU A 75 -1.72 6.65 -16.37
C LEU A 75 -2.55 7.94 -16.43
N GLU A 76 -3.86 7.76 -16.58
CA GLU A 76 -4.84 8.82 -16.69
C GLU A 76 -6.03 8.48 -15.79
N LEU A 77 -6.53 9.49 -15.09
CA LEU A 77 -7.74 9.35 -14.27
C LEU A 77 -8.96 9.58 -15.16
N PRO A 78 -9.96 8.67 -15.15
CA PRO A 78 -11.24 8.94 -15.78
C PRO A 78 -11.90 10.19 -15.19
N GLY A 79 -12.54 11.00 -16.03
CA GLY A 79 -13.30 12.18 -15.55
C GLY A 79 -14.52 11.84 -14.68
N THR A 80 -14.93 10.57 -14.63
CA THR A 80 -16.15 10.12 -13.95
C THR A 80 -15.93 9.62 -12.52
N LEU A 81 -14.71 9.71 -11.97
CA LEU A 81 -14.39 9.16 -10.64
C LEU A 81 -15.13 9.82 -9.47
N GLU A 82 -15.55 11.07 -9.63
CA GLU A 82 -16.33 11.80 -8.62
C GLU A 82 -17.73 11.19 -8.40
N PHE A 83 -18.29 10.56 -9.43
CA PHE A 83 -19.64 9.99 -9.38
C PHE A 83 -19.69 8.55 -8.85
N VAL A 84 -18.54 7.89 -8.63
CA VAL A 84 -18.51 6.53 -8.10
C VAL A 84 -18.95 6.56 -6.63
N PRO A 85 -20.08 5.99 -6.22
CA PRO A 85 -20.50 6.07 -4.83
C PRO A 85 -19.79 5.03 -3.97
N GLU A 86 -19.78 5.29 -2.67
CA GLU A 86 -19.35 4.30 -1.68
C GLU A 86 -20.46 3.24 -1.51
N PRO A 87 -20.13 1.97 -1.31
CA PRO A 87 -21.14 0.93 -1.23
C PRO A 87 -21.87 0.98 0.10
N LEU A 88 -23.19 0.74 0.09
CA LEU A 88 -23.98 0.62 1.31
C LEU A 88 -23.88 -0.80 1.90
N PRO A 89 -23.61 -0.94 3.21
CA PRO A 89 -23.66 -2.22 3.90
C PRO A 89 -25.05 -2.87 3.78
N ARG A 90 -25.08 -4.10 3.27
CA ARG A 90 -26.30 -4.90 3.12
C ARG A 90 -26.05 -6.35 3.48
N THR A 91 -27.10 -7.04 3.87
CA THR A 91 -27.04 -8.48 4.13
C THR A 91 -26.95 -9.22 2.80
N GLU A 92 -25.84 -9.91 2.58
CA GLU A 92 -25.62 -10.76 1.40
C GLU A 92 -25.22 -12.17 1.81
N PRO A 93 -25.63 -13.19 1.02
CA PRO A 93 -25.12 -14.55 1.20
C PRO A 93 -23.59 -14.57 1.08
N LEU A 94 -22.93 -15.20 2.05
CA LEU A 94 -21.49 -15.39 1.99
C LEU A 94 -21.09 -16.28 0.83
N HIS A 95 -19.97 -15.94 0.18
CA HIS A 95 -19.44 -16.70 -0.94
C HIS A 95 -19.02 -18.11 -0.48
N ARG A 96 -19.45 -19.12 -1.23
CA ARG A 96 -19.36 -20.54 -0.85
C ARG A 96 -17.93 -21.02 -0.57
N TRP A 97 -16.95 -20.53 -1.34
CA TRP A 97 -15.58 -21.03 -1.27
C TRP A 97 -14.56 -20.00 -0.77
N ALA A 98 -14.85 -18.70 -0.93
CA ALA A 98 -13.89 -17.65 -0.56
C ALA A 98 -13.72 -17.48 0.95
N ASN A 99 -14.60 -18.10 1.75
CA ASN A 99 -14.56 -18.09 3.21
C ASN A 99 -13.99 -19.38 3.81
N ASN A 100 -13.50 -20.31 2.97
CA ASN A 100 -12.83 -21.50 3.45
C ASN A 100 -11.40 -21.16 3.93
N PRO A 101 -10.86 -21.88 4.93
CA PRO A 101 -9.45 -21.78 5.28
C PRO A 101 -8.56 -22.03 4.06
N TYR A 102 -7.48 -21.27 3.94
CA TYR A 102 -6.59 -21.32 2.78
C TYR A 102 -5.14 -21.07 3.19
N THR A 103 -4.21 -21.46 2.32
CA THR A 103 -2.76 -21.28 2.54
C THR A 103 -2.14 -20.60 1.34
N VAL A 104 -1.41 -19.52 1.57
CA VAL A 104 -0.70 -18.76 0.53
C VAL A 104 0.68 -18.38 1.07
N LEU A 105 1.73 -18.56 0.27
CA LEU A 105 3.13 -18.30 0.67
C LEU A 105 3.53 -18.99 1.99
N GLY A 106 3.03 -20.21 2.23
CA GLY A 106 3.28 -20.98 3.43
C GLY A 106 2.57 -20.46 4.70
N GLN A 107 1.77 -19.41 4.60
CA GLN A 107 0.96 -18.88 5.71
C GLN A 107 -0.48 -19.36 5.59
N LYS A 108 -1.02 -19.87 6.71
CA LYS A 108 -2.40 -20.34 6.81
C LYS A 108 -3.30 -19.22 7.32
N PHE A 109 -4.40 -18.98 6.63
CA PHE A 109 -5.42 -18.00 6.98
C PHE A 109 -6.77 -18.68 7.22
N ILE A 110 -7.52 -18.18 8.20
CA ILE A 110 -8.84 -18.69 8.54
C ILE A 110 -9.82 -17.51 8.49
N PRO A 111 -10.58 -17.37 7.40
CA PRO A 111 -11.61 -16.34 7.32
C PRO A 111 -12.69 -16.48 8.39
N LEU A 112 -13.23 -15.33 8.79
CA LEU A 112 -14.43 -15.26 9.62
C LEU A 112 -15.62 -15.83 8.85
N LYS A 113 -16.45 -16.61 9.52
CA LYS A 113 -17.61 -17.28 8.92
C LYS A 113 -18.89 -16.47 8.99
N THR A 114 -18.88 -15.36 9.71
CA THR A 114 -20.03 -14.48 9.90
C THR A 114 -19.55 -13.03 9.92
N PRO A 115 -20.26 -12.09 9.27
CA PRO A 115 -20.06 -10.67 9.52
C PRO A 115 -20.31 -10.38 11.01
N GLY A 116 -19.49 -9.53 11.60
CA GLY A 116 -19.58 -9.16 13.00
C GLY A 116 -18.78 -7.90 13.29
N GLU A 117 -18.76 -7.50 14.55
CA GLU A 117 -17.90 -6.41 15.01
C GLU A 117 -16.43 -6.81 14.83
N TRP A 118 -15.69 -5.94 14.16
CA TRP A 118 -14.26 -6.12 13.92
C TRP A 118 -13.63 -4.74 13.79
N THR A 119 -12.53 -4.54 14.49
CA THR A 119 -11.71 -3.33 14.38
C THR A 119 -10.25 -3.73 14.36
N GLU A 120 -9.50 -3.24 13.38
CA GLU A 120 -8.07 -3.49 13.26
C GLU A 120 -7.35 -2.22 12.81
N ARG A 121 -6.15 -2.00 13.36
CA ARG A 121 -5.26 -0.90 12.95
C ARG A 121 -3.93 -1.46 12.45
N GLY A 122 -3.41 -0.86 11.39
CA GLY A 122 -2.17 -1.30 10.79
C GLY A 122 -1.89 -0.67 9.44
N ILE A 123 -0.87 -1.16 8.75
CA ILE A 123 -0.52 -0.65 7.42
C ILE A 123 -1.50 -1.20 6.39
N GLY A 124 -2.14 -0.31 5.64
CA GLY A 124 -2.83 -0.67 4.41
C GLY A 124 -2.05 -0.24 3.18
N SER A 125 -2.23 -0.95 2.08
CA SER A 125 -1.79 -0.53 0.75
C SER A 125 -2.95 -0.50 -0.23
N TRP A 126 -2.67 -0.35 -1.52
CA TRP A 126 -3.62 -0.52 -2.59
C TRP A 126 -3.00 -1.38 -3.70
N TYR A 127 -3.83 -2.08 -4.47
CA TYR A 127 -3.36 -2.96 -5.54
C TYR A 127 -3.63 -2.34 -6.91
N GLY A 128 -2.61 -2.36 -7.77
CA GLY A 128 -2.57 -1.54 -8.96
C GLY A 128 -3.04 -2.19 -10.25
N ARG A 129 -2.74 -1.51 -11.35
CA ARG A 129 -3.22 -1.75 -12.70
C ARG A 129 -3.01 -3.17 -13.19
N LYS A 130 -1.92 -3.84 -12.81
CA LYS A 130 -1.68 -5.23 -13.24
C LYS A 130 -2.78 -6.22 -12.86
N PHE A 131 -3.54 -5.93 -11.80
CA PHE A 131 -4.67 -6.75 -11.39
C PHE A 131 -5.97 -6.34 -12.06
N HIS A 132 -6.05 -5.13 -12.63
CA HIS A 132 -7.28 -4.61 -13.22
C HIS A 132 -7.79 -5.56 -14.32
N GLY A 133 -9.07 -5.91 -14.27
CA GLY A 133 -9.69 -6.88 -15.17
C GLY A 133 -9.50 -8.35 -14.78
N GLN A 134 -8.70 -8.66 -13.75
CA GLN A 134 -8.53 -10.03 -13.24
C GLN A 134 -9.67 -10.44 -12.30
N LYS A 135 -9.80 -11.74 -12.04
CA LYS A 135 -10.79 -12.26 -11.09
C LYS A 135 -10.31 -12.13 -9.65
N THR A 136 -11.17 -11.62 -8.78
CA THR A 136 -10.98 -11.62 -7.33
C THR A 136 -11.36 -12.98 -6.74
N SER A 137 -11.11 -13.18 -5.45
CA SER A 137 -11.51 -14.36 -4.70
C SER A 137 -13.03 -14.57 -4.63
N SER A 138 -13.84 -13.51 -4.79
CA SER A 138 -15.30 -13.62 -4.93
C SER A 138 -15.74 -14.04 -6.35
N GLY A 139 -14.83 -14.05 -7.33
CA GLY A 139 -15.13 -14.25 -8.75
C GLY A 139 -15.58 -12.98 -9.49
N GLU A 140 -15.74 -11.86 -8.78
CA GLU A 140 -15.95 -10.54 -9.38
C GLU A 140 -14.71 -10.13 -10.19
N THR A 141 -14.88 -9.29 -11.20
CA THR A 141 -13.75 -8.71 -11.93
C THR A 141 -13.23 -7.50 -11.16
N TYR A 142 -11.93 -7.43 -10.91
CA TYR A 142 -11.33 -6.29 -10.21
C TYR A 142 -11.36 -5.03 -11.07
N ASP A 143 -12.02 -4.01 -10.55
CA ASP A 143 -11.98 -2.64 -11.04
C ASP A 143 -11.19 -1.75 -10.07
N MET A 144 -10.07 -1.17 -10.54
CA MET A 144 -9.25 -0.30 -9.70
C MET A 144 -9.95 1.02 -9.35
N PHE A 145 -11.00 1.37 -10.09
CA PHE A 145 -11.85 2.52 -9.84
C PHE A 145 -13.12 2.16 -9.06
N GLY A 146 -13.30 0.90 -8.67
CA GLY A 146 -14.37 0.48 -7.76
C GLY A 146 -14.06 0.83 -6.31
N MET A 147 -15.06 0.81 -5.43
CA MET A 147 -14.89 0.97 -3.97
C MET A 147 -14.80 -0.40 -3.28
N THR A 148 -13.70 -1.11 -3.52
CA THR A 148 -13.47 -2.49 -3.06
C THR A 148 -12.14 -2.66 -2.33
N ALA A 149 -11.99 -3.76 -1.61
CA ALA A 149 -10.76 -4.10 -0.91
C ALA A 149 -10.55 -5.62 -0.78
N ALA A 150 -9.28 -6.00 -0.63
CA ALA A 150 -8.83 -7.33 -0.26
C ALA A 150 -8.49 -7.36 1.24
N HIS A 151 -9.00 -8.36 1.96
CA HIS A 151 -8.69 -8.59 3.37
C HIS A 151 -8.39 -10.08 3.65
N PRO A 152 -7.42 -10.42 4.53
CA PRO A 152 -7.03 -11.82 4.74
C PRO A 152 -8.15 -12.68 5.35
N THR A 153 -8.90 -12.10 6.30
CA THR A 153 -9.88 -12.84 7.13
C THR A 153 -11.32 -12.33 7.15
N LEU A 154 -11.62 -11.04 6.92
CA LEU A 154 -13.01 -10.56 6.87
C LEU A 154 -13.87 -11.36 5.86
N PRO A 155 -15.16 -11.63 6.15
CA PRO A 155 -15.99 -12.45 5.26
C PRO A 155 -16.11 -11.86 3.85
N ILE A 156 -16.28 -12.71 2.85
CA ILE A 156 -16.58 -12.29 1.47
C ILE A 156 -18.00 -12.74 1.10
N PRO A 157 -18.88 -11.82 0.65
CA PRO A 157 -18.74 -10.38 0.76
C PRO A 157 -18.93 -9.88 2.21
N SER A 158 -18.32 -8.74 2.52
CA SER A 158 -18.64 -7.91 3.68
C SER A 158 -18.31 -6.46 3.38
N TYR A 159 -18.53 -5.57 4.34
CA TYR A 159 -18.31 -4.14 4.20
C TYR A 159 -17.44 -3.63 5.34
N ALA A 160 -16.58 -2.67 5.04
CA ALA A 160 -15.74 -2.04 6.04
C ALA A 160 -15.66 -0.53 5.82
N ARG A 161 -15.63 0.23 6.92
CA ARG A 161 -15.13 1.59 6.93
C ARG A 161 -13.64 1.55 7.10
N VAL A 162 -12.93 2.28 6.25
CA VAL A 162 -11.49 2.40 6.31
C VAL A 162 -11.15 3.86 6.54
N THR A 163 -10.41 4.14 7.61
CA THR A 163 -10.01 5.49 8.01
C THR A 163 -8.50 5.63 7.88
N HIS A 164 -8.04 6.66 7.18
CA HIS A 164 -6.63 7.02 7.15
C HIS A 164 -6.26 7.82 8.40
N LEU A 165 -5.46 7.22 9.29
CA LEU A 165 -5.23 7.75 10.64
C LEU A 165 -4.54 9.13 10.64
N LYS A 166 -3.74 9.43 9.61
CA LYS A 166 -3.01 10.70 9.53
C LYS A 166 -3.92 11.90 9.23
N ASN A 167 -4.95 11.74 8.41
CA ASN A 167 -5.78 12.85 7.94
C ASN A 167 -7.26 12.73 8.32
N GLY A 168 -7.66 11.63 8.98
CA GLY A 168 -9.02 11.39 9.44
C GLY A 168 -10.04 11.11 8.34
N ARG A 169 -9.62 11.03 7.07
CA ARG A 169 -10.54 10.70 5.97
C ARG A 169 -10.99 9.26 6.10
N SER A 170 -12.26 9.00 5.80
CA SER A 170 -12.80 7.64 5.85
C SER A 170 -13.68 7.32 4.64
N VAL A 171 -13.59 6.09 4.14
CA VAL A 171 -14.43 5.62 3.04
C VAL A 171 -15.01 4.26 3.38
N VAL A 172 -16.14 3.91 2.79
CA VAL A 172 -16.69 2.55 2.83
C VAL A 172 -16.22 1.76 1.62
N VAL A 173 -15.86 0.49 1.84
CA VAL A 173 -15.46 -0.45 0.78
C VAL A 173 -16.18 -1.78 0.95
N ARG A 174 -16.39 -2.47 -0.17
CA ARG A 174 -16.81 -3.88 -0.20
C ARG A 174 -15.58 -4.78 -0.15
N ILE A 175 -15.54 -5.71 0.79
CA ILE A 175 -14.54 -6.78 0.82
C ILE A 175 -14.95 -7.85 -0.19
N ASN A 176 -14.20 -7.97 -1.27
CA ASN A 176 -14.49 -8.94 -2.34
C ASN A 176 -13.28 -9.80 -2.74
N ASP A 177 -12.14 -9.61 -2.07
CA ASP A 177 -10.91 -10.34 -2.38
C ASP A 177 -10.10 -10.72 -1.13
N ARG A 178 -9.10 -11.58 -1.32
CA ARG A 178 -8.18 -12.08 -0.29
C ARG A 178 -6.79 -11.48 -0.46
N GLY A 179 -6.12 -11.29 0.67
CA GLY A 179 -4.84 -10.57 0.76
C GLY A 179 -4.97 -9.34 1.65
N PRO A 180 -3.90 -8.57 1.89
CA PRO A 180 -2.52 -8.80 1.45
C PRO A 180 -1.87 -10.04 2.10
N PHE A 181 -0.88 -10.62 1.42
CA PHE A 181 -0.10 -11.76 1.93
C PHE A 181 1.33 -11.39 2.35
N LEU A 182 1.75 -10.15 2.08
CA LEU A 182 3.01 -9.62 2.61
C LEU A 182 2.83 -9.24 4.08
N LYS A 183 3.82 -9.60 4.90
CA LYS A 183 3.78 -9.39 6.35
C LYS A 183 3.67 -7.89 6.68
N GLY A 184 2.91 -7.59 7.74
CA GLY A 184 2.78 -6.24 8.30
C GLY A 184 1.69 -5.38 7.64
N ARG A 185 0.89 -5.94 6.72
CA ARG A 185 -0.23 -5.23 6.10
C ARG A 185 -1.56 -5.90 6.41
N ILE A 186 -2.57 -5.09 6.66
CA ILE A 186 -3.89 -5.55 7.12
C ILE A 186 -4.94 -5.53 6.00
N ILE A 187 -4.77 -4.66 4.99
CA ILE A 187 -5.76 -4.48 3.92
C ILE A 187 -5.09 -3.94 2.65
N ASP A 188 -5.59 -4.36 1.49
CA ASP A 188 -5.23 -3.81 0.18
C ASP A 188 -6.49 -3.19 -0.45
N LEU A 189 -6.52 -1.87 -0.58
CA LEU A 189 -7.65 -1.14 -1.17
C LEU A 189 -7.57 -1.08 -2.70
N SER A 190 -8.70 -0.82 -3.35
CA SER A 190 -8.68 -0.32 -4.72
C SER A 190 -7.96 1.03 -4.81
N PHE A 191 -7.48 1.37 -6.02
CA PHE A 191 -6.82 2.65 -6.25
C PHE A 191 -7.73 3.84 -5.90
N LEU A 192 -9.00 3.83 -6.33
CA LEU A 192 -9.92 4.94 -6.04
C LEU A 192 -10.13 5.13 -4.54
N ALA A 193 -10.31 4.05 -3.77
CA ALA A 193 -10.49 4.14 -2.32
C ALA A 193 -9.24 4.74 -1.65
N ALA A 194 -8.04 4.30 -2.03
CA ALA A 194 -6.79 4.87 -1.53
C ALA A 194 -6.57 6.34 -1.95
N CYS A 195 -7.03 6.70 -3.14
CA CYS A 195 -6.94 8.07 -3.65
C CYS A 195 -7.85 9.02 -2.87
N ARG A 196 -9.10 8.60 -2.58
CA ARG A 196 -10.05 9.35 -1.74
C ARG A 196 -9.53 9.53 -0.32
N LEU A 197 -8.92 8.49 0.23
CA LEU A 197 -8.22 8.55 1.52
C LEU A 197 -6.93 9.39 1.49
N GLY A 198 -6.46 9.79 0.31
CA GLY A 198 -5.33 10.72 0.15
C GLY A 198 -3.97 10.08 0.41
N TYR A 199 -3.81 8.78 0.21
CA TYR A 199 -2.51 8.11 0.34
C TYR A 199 -2.05 7.34 -0.91
N ALA A 200 -2.81 7.39 -2.01
CA ALA A 200 -2.46 6.68 -3.25
C ALA A 200 -1.02 6.98 -3.71
N GLY A 201 -0.58 8.25 -3.66
CA GLY A 201 0.80 8.64 -4.00
C GLY A 201 1.89 8.09 -3.07
N ASN A 202 1.54 7.77 -1.82
CA ASN A 202 2.46 7.17 -0.84
C ASN A 202 2.56 5.65 -0.98
N GLY A 203 1.63 5.00 -1.69
CA GLY A 203 1.54 3.54 -1.84
C GLY A 203 0.91 2.83 -0.64
N SER A 204 1.20 3.29 0.58
CA SER A 204 0.69 2.72 1.84
C SER A 204 0.49 3.79 2.91
N ALA A 205 -0.34 3.49 3.90
CA ALA A 205 -0.63 4.34 5.04
C ALA A 205 -1.02 3.55 6.29
N GLU A 206 -0.97 4.18 7.46
CA GLU A 206 -1.60 3.67 8.67
C GLU A 206 -3.12 3.87 8.60
N LEU A 207 -3.86 2.77 8.64
CA LEU A 207 -5.30 2.73 8.50
C LEU A 207 -5.95 2.09 9.73
N GLU A 208 -7.19 2.46 9.97
CA GLU A 208 -8.13 1.70 10.80
C GLU A 208 -9.20 1.09 9.90
N VAL A 209 -9.49 -0.19 10.12
CA VAL A 209 -10.51 -0.96 9.40
C VAL A 209 -11.58 -1.37 10.41
N VAL A 210 -12.80 -0.91 10.21
CA VAL A 210 -13.98 -1.25 11.03
C VAL A 210 -14.98 -1.98 10.16
N SER A 211 -15.34 -3.23 10.51
CA SER A 211 -16.40 -3.98 9.84
C SER A 211 -17.75 -3.30 10.05
N LEU A 212 -18.56 -3.20 9.00
CA LEU A 212 -19.88 -2.57 9.03
C LEU A 212 -20.97 -3.62 8.88
N LEU A 213 -21.95 -3.55 9.77
CA LEU A 213 -23.15 -4.38 9.69
C LEU A 213 -24.30 -3.65 8.96
N PRO A 214 -25.21 -4.39 8.33
CA PRO A 214 -26.40 -3.80 7.70
C PRO A 214 -27.23 -3.01 8.71
N GLY A 215 -27.64 -1.79 8.35
CA GLY A 215 -28.44 -0.92 9.21
C GLY A 215 -27.64 -0.03 10.17
N GLU A 216 -26.31 -0.18 10.26
CA GLU A 216 -25.47 0.81 10.91
C GLU A 216 -25.42 2.08 10.05
N LYS A 217 -25.89 3.19 10.61
CA LYS A 217 -25.79 4.50 9.95
C LYS A 217 -24.31 4.84 9.81
N THR A 218 -23.81 4.95 8.57
CA THR A 218 -22.56 5.65 8.26
C THR A 218 -22.64 7.08 8.82
N PRO A 219 -21.86 7.46 9.84
CA PRO A 219 -21.82 8.80 10.37
C PRO A 219 -20.95 9.66 9.43
N ALA A 220 -21.45 9.89 8.22
CA ALA A 220 -20.96 10.97 7.37
C ALA A 220 -21.58 12.33 7.77
N SER A 221 -22.36 12.39 8.87
CA SER A 221 -23.07 13.60 9.31
C SER A 221 -23.21 13.71 10.83
N ALA A 222 -22.13 13.48 11.60
CA ALA A 222 -22.12 13.74 13.05
C ALA A 222 -20.93 14.60 13.52
N ALA A 223 -20.12 15.14 12.61
CA ALA A 223 -19.00 16.02 12.93
C ALA A 223 -19.35 17.52 12.78
N ILE A 224 -20.57 17.91 13.13
CA ILE A 224 -20.99 19.31 13.33
C ILE A 224 -22.12 19.38 14.37
N SER A 225 -21.91 18.86 15.58
CA SER A 225 -22.66 19.23 16.79
C SER A 225 -22.06 18.52 18.00
N SER A 226 -21.01 19.08 18.57
CA SER A 226 -20.79 18.98 20.02
C SER A 226 -19.82 20.08 20.45
N SER A 227 -20.37 21.29 20.54
CA SER A 227 -19.73 22.41 21.21
C SER A 227 -20.09 22.38 22.70
N ALA A 228 -19.04 22.38 23.52
CA ALA A 228 -18.97 22.72 24.95
C ALA A 228 -19.50 21.68 25.96
N PRO A 229 -18.80 21.55 27.10
CA PRO A 229 -19.19 22.41 28.19
C PRO A 229 -18.11 23.40 28.63
N SER A 230 -18.65 24.53 29.09
CA SER A 230 -17.99 25.67 29.71
C SER A 230 -17.28 25.29 31.01
N THR A 231 -16.06 25.79 31.18
CA THR A 231 -15.59 26.16 32.52
C THR A 231 -14.69 27.39 32.44
N ALA A 232 -15.28 28.50 32.89
CA ALA A 232 -14.69 29.64 33.57
C ALA A 232 -13.44 30.33 32.97
N ILE A 233 -13.71 31.52 32.42
CA ILE A 233 -12.74 32.58 32.15
C ILE A 233 -12.32 33.23 33.47
N THR A 234 -11.04 33.15 33.81
CA THR A 234 -10.34 34.16 34.61
C THR A 234 -9.08 34.57 33.83
N ALA A 235 -9.12 35.76 33.24
CA ALA A 235 -7.94 36.56 32.91
C ALA A 235 -7.52 37.34 34.18
N PRO A 236 -6.27 37.85 34.35
CA PRO A 236 -5.38 38.32 33.29
C PRO A 236 -3.87 38.01 33.49
N ALA A 237 -3.09 38.04 32.40
CA ALA A 237 -1.72 38.58 32.38
C ALA A 237 -1.16 38.57 30.95
N GLU A 238 -0.61 39.72 30.56
CA GLU A 238 -0.02 40.03 29.24
C GLU A 238 1.12 39.07 28.84
N PRO A 239 1.33 38.78 27.53
CA PRO A 239 2.57 38.19 27.09
C PRO A 239 3.61 39.30 26.94
N VAL A 240 4.46 39.42 27.95
CA VAL A 240 5.77 40.07 27.86
C VAL A 240 6.55 39.46 26.69
N LEU A 241 7.05 40.34 25.82
CA LEU A 241 8.07 40.05 24.81
C LEU A 241 9.24 39.31 25.45
N GLN A 242 9.35 37.99 25.25
CA GLN A 242 10.51 37.25 25.71
C GLN A 242 11.53 37.10 24.58
N ALA A 243 12.65 37.77 24.82
CA ALA A 243 13.80 37.97 23.97
C ALA A 243 14.40 36.66 23.42
N ALA A 244 14.95 36.78 22.22
CA ALA A 244 15.86 35.83 21.60
C ALA A 244 16.98 35.42 22.57
N VAL A 245 16.99 34.15 22.94
CA VAL A 245 18.11 33.53 23.64
C VAL A 245 19.25 33.31 22.63
N PRO A 246 20.49 33.73 22.91
CA PRO A 246 21.61 33.55 21.99
C PRO A 246 21.91 32.05 21.84
N ALA A 247 21.97 31.60 20.58
CA ALA A 247 22.33 30.23 20.25
C ALA A 247 23.78 29.96 20.68
N ARG A 248 23.95 29.05 21.65
CA ARG A 248 25.24 28.43 21.93
C ARG A 248 25.71 27.67 20.69
N PRO A 249 27.03 27.61 20.40
CA PRO A 249 27.56 26.80 19.31
C PRO A 249 27.44 25.32 19.68
N GLY A 250 26.30 24.73 19.35
CA GLY A 250 26.01 23.30 19.50
C GLY A 250 25.88 22.67 18.12
N SER A 251 26.50 21.51 17.95
CA SER A 251 26.45 20.71 16.72
C SER A 251 25.00 20.45 16.30
N VAL A 252 24.62 20.92 15.11
CA VAL A 252 23.29 20.71 14.55
C VAL A 252 23.28 19.38 13.81
N PHE A 253 22.23 18.56 13.99
CA PHE A 253 22.08 17.28 13.31
C PHE A 253 20.85 17.30 12.40
N LEU A 254 20.92 16.62 11.26
CA LEU A 254 19.80 16.46 10.35
C LEU A 254 19.23 15.05 10.51
N GLN A 255 18.02 14.93 11.05
CA GLN A 255 17.35 13.64 11.20
C GLN A 255 16.70 13.22 9.88
N LEU A 256 17.17 12.10 9.33
CA LEU A 256 16.71 11.54 8.06
C LEU A 256 15.63 10.46 8.27
N GLY A 257 15.55 9.87 9.47
CA GLY A 257 14.53 8.88 9.80
C GLY A 257 14.48 8.55 11.28
N ALA A 258 13.34 8.02 11.73
CA ALA A 258 13.14 7.47 13.08
C ALA A 258 12.34 6.16 12.96
N PHE A 259 12.87 5.08 13.50
CA PHE A 259 12.30 3.73 13.36
C PHE A 259 12.16 3.07 14.72
N SER A 260 11.07 2.35 14.95
CA SER A 260 10.86 1.54 16.17
C SER A 260 11.62 0.21 16.17
N SER A 261 12.25 -0.15 15.04
CA SER A 261 13.02 -1.39 14.88
C SER A 261 14.45 -1.08 14.43
N ARG A 262 15.41 -1.70 15.11
CA ARG A 262 16.85 -1.58 14.84
C ARG A 262 17.20 -2.02 13.43
N SER A 263 16.67 -3.17 13.00
CA SER A 263 16.95 -3.73 11.66
C SER A 263 16.43 -2.84 10.53
N ASN A 264 15.31 -2.14 10.76
CA ASN A 264 14.78 -1.17 9.79
C ASN A 264 15.65 0.10 9.73
N ALA A 265 16.14 0.58 10.89
CA ALA A 265 17.06 1.71 10.93
C ALA A 265 18.42 1.38 10.28
N GLU A 266 18.94 0.17 10.50
CA GLU A 266 20.17 -0.33 9.89
C GLU A 266 20.02 -0.51 8.37
N SER A 267 18.88 -1.05 7.91
CA SER A 267 18.60 -1.19 6.48
C SER A 267 18.47 0.16 5.78
N PHE A 268 17.83 1.13 6.45
CA PHE A 268 17.71 2.51 5.95
C PHE A 268 19.06 3.24 5.95
N HIS A 269 19.88 3.05 6.99
CA HIS A 269 21.25 3.57 7.06
C HIS A 269 22.13 3.00 5.93
N ALA A 270 22.13 1.68 5.75
CA ALA A 270 22.91 1.02 4.70
C ALA A 270 22.44 1.38 3.27
N HIS A 271 21.17 1.72 3.11
CA HIS A 271 20.65 2.25 1.84
C HIS A 271 21.12 3.68 1.60
N LEU A 272 20.99 4.57 2.60
CA LEU A 272 21.48 5.94 2.53
C LEU A 272 23.00 6.01 2.34
N ALA A 273 23.77 5.14 2.98
CA ALA A 273 25.23 5.10 2.84
C ALA A 273 25.68 4.77 1.41
N ARG A 274 24.84 4.09 0.61
CA ARG A 274 25.10 3.77 -0.80
C ARG A 274 24.64 4.87 -1.75
N GLU A 275 23.63 5.63 -1.34
CA GLU A 275 23.11 6.73 -2.14
C GLU A 275 23.85 8.05 -1.88
N LEU A 276 24.48 8.23 -0.72
CA LEU A 276 25.23 9.42 -0.34
C LEU A 276 26.72 9.34 -0.76
N ASP A 277 27.37 10.49 -0.93
CA ASP A 277 28.81 10.54 -1.21
C ASP A 277 29.60 10.03 0.03
N GLU A 278 30.81 9.48 -0.14
CA GLU A 278 31.61 8.92 0.99
C GLU A 278 31.75 9.88 2.18
N ALA A 279 31.91 11.19 1.91
CA ALA A 279 32.01 12.22 2.94
C ALA A 279 30.72 12.41 3.76
N GLN A 280 29.56 12.10 3.17
CA GLN A 280 28.24 12.16 3.80
C GLN A 280 27.89 10.83 4.48
N ALA A 281 28.24 9.70 3.86
CA ALA A 281 28.09 8.37 4.44
C ALA A 281 28.87 8.24 5.76
N ASN A 282 30.07 8.82 5.85
CA ASN A 282 30.87 8.83 7.08
C ASN A 282 30.30 9.74 8.19
N ARG A 283 29.35 10.62 7.86
CA ARG A 283 28.64 11.51 8.82
C ARG A 283 27.24 10.99 9.18
N LEU A 284 26.88 9.80 8.69
CA LEU A 284 25.58 9.18 8.93
C LEU A 284 25.68 8.27 10.16
N ALA A 285 24.97 8.63 11.22
CA ALA A 285 24.95 7.90 12.48
C ALA A 285 23.54 7.43 12.84
N ILE A 286 23.44 6.23 13.39
CA ILE A 286 22.22 5.76 14.05
C ILE A 286 22.35 6.08 15.54
N GLN A 287 21.44 6.88 16.07
CA GLN A 287 21.33 7.14 17.49
C GLN A 287 20.16 6.36 18.07
N GLU A 288 20.45 5.50 19.04
CA GLU A 288 19.45 4.81 19.85
C GLU A 288 18.96 5.74 20.95
N ALA A 289 17.66 6.02 20.98
CA ALA A 289 17.03 6.84 22.01
C ALA A 289 15.80 6.09 22.55
N GLY A 290 16.01 5.25 23.56
CA GLY A 290 14.97 4.39 24.15
C GLY A 290 14.53 3.31 23.16
N THR A 291 13.24 3.31 22.78
CA THR A 291 12.64 2.33 21.84
C THR A 291 12.68 2.78 20.37
N ILE A 292 13.34 3.91 20.08
CA ILE A 292 13.36 4.51 18.74
C ILE A 292 14.81 4.69 18.28
N TYR A 293 15.09 4.19 17.08
CA TYR A 293 16.34 4.32 16.34
C TYR A 293 16.25 5.49 15.38
N ARG A 294 17.00 6.56 15.64
CA ARG A 294 17.01 7.78 14.83
C ARG A 294 18.24 7.80 13.92
N VAL A 295 18.02 7.85 12.62
CA VAL A 295 19.09 8.00 11.64
C VAL A 295 19.34 9.49 11.44
N ARG A 296 20.54 9.95 11.79
CA ARG A 296 20.94 11.36 11.82
C ARG A 296 22.19 11.56 10.97
N LEU A 297 22.26 12.69 10.27
CA LEU A 297 23.39 13.15 9.48
C LEU A 297 23.99 14.37 10.18
N GLY A 298 25.28 14.32 10.52
CA GLY A 298 25.96 15.40 11.22
C GLY A 298 27.22 14.90 11.93
N PRO A 299 27.90 15.74 12.72
CA PRO A 299 27.50 17.08 13.16
C PRO A 299 27.75 18.18 12.11
N PHE A 300 26.88 19.20 12.06
CA PHE A 300 27.07 20.43 11.29
C PHE A 300 27.41 21.62 12.22
N PRO A 301 28.27 22.55 11.77
CA PRO A 301 28.71 23.69 12.58
C PRO A 301 27.60 24.72 12.84
N ASP A 302 26.64 24.84 11.92
CA ASP A 302 25.57 25.83 11.99
C ASP A 302 24.31 25.38 11.24
N ARG A 303 23.18 26.02 11.58
CA ARG A 303 21.86 25.70 11.04
C ARG A 303 21.75 26.00 9.54
N ALA A 304 22.47 26.99 9.02
CA ALA A 304 22.41 27.34 7.60
C ALA A 304 23.08 26.26 6.74
N THR A 305 24.21 25.73 7.20
CA THR A 305 24.89 24.60 6.54
C THR A 305 24.04 23.32 6.59
N ALA A 306 23.35 23.06 7.72
CA ALA A 306 22.43 21.92 7.83
C ALA A 306 21.19 22.07 6.91
N LEU A 307 20.67 23.29 6.74
CA LEU A 307 19.56 23.60 5.83
C LEU A 307 19.97 23.44 4.37
N ALA A 308 21.12 24.00 3.97
CA ALA A 308 21.62 23.86 2.60
C ALA A 308 21.87 22.38 2.25
N MET A 309 22.33 21.57 3.21
CA MET A 309 22.48 20.13 3.02
C MET A 309 21.12 19.41 2.95
N ALA A 310 20.17 19.78 3.80
CA ALA A 310 18.81 19.25 3.76
C ALA A 310 18.14 19.55 2.40
N GLU A 311 18.26 20.78 1.89
CA GLU A 311 17.76 21.21 0.58
C GLU A 311 18.47 20.49 -0.58
N LYS A 312 19.79 20.25 -0.46
CA LYS A 312 20.51 19.45 -1.46
C LYS A 312 20.05 17.99 -1.47
N LEU A 313 19.76 17.42 -0.31
CA LEU A 313 19.30 16.03 -0.18
C LEU A 313 17.83 15.85 -0.57
N THR A 314 16.96 16.81 -0.27
CA THR A 314 15.56 16.83 -0.72
C THR A 314 15.47 17.15 -2.22
N GLY A 315 16.33 18.04 -2.74
CA GLY A 315 16.31 18.47 -4.14
C GLY A 315 16.96 17.50 -5.13
N GLN A 316 18.09 16.86 -4.78
CA GLN A 316 18.78 15.93 -5.69
C GLN A 316 18.41 14.46 -5.48
N LYS A 317 17.96 14.07 -4.28
CA LYS A 317 17.72 12.66 -3.92
C LYS A 317 16.33 12.38 -3.33
N ASN A 318 15.46 13.40 -3.23
CA ASN A 318 14.08 13.29 -2.75
C ASN A 318 13.93 12.61 -1.37
N LEU A 319 14.90 12.84 -0.48
CA LEU A 319 14.92 12.28 0.88
C LEU A 319 14.29 13.26 1.88
N PRO A 320 13.30 12.86 2.70
CA PRO A 320 12.73 13.73 3.72
C PRO A 320 13.73 13.94 4.87
N ALA A 321 14.11 15.18 5.13
CA ALA A 321 15.08 15.53 6.17
C ALA A 321 14.50 16.56 7.15
N VAL A 322 14.58 16.30 8.45
CA VAL A 322 14.07 17.16 9.52
C VAL A 322 15.23 17.60 10.42
N ILE A 323 15.38 18.89 10.68
CA ILE A 323 16.47 19.42 11.51
C ILE A 323 16.24 19.07 12.97
N ALA A 324 17.25 18.48 13.61
CA ALA A 324 17.26 18.15 15.03
C ALA A 324 18.37 18.94 15.76
N ARG A 325 18.04 19.45 16.95
CA ARG A 325 19.00 19.99 17.90
C ARG A 325 19.41 18.92 18.91
#